data_AF-A0A923Y4Y4-F1
#
_entry.id   AF-A0A923Y4Y4-F1
#
_cell.length_a   1.000
_cell.length_b   1.000
_cell.length_c   1.000
_cell.angle_alpha   90.00
_cell.angle_beta   90.00
_cell.angle_gamma   90.00
#
_symmetry.space_group_name_H-M   'P 1'
#
loop_
_entity.id
_entity.type
_entity.pdbx_description
1 polymer ?
#
loop_
_entity_poly.entity_id
_entity_poly.type
_entity_poly.pdbx_seq_one_letter_code
_entity_poly.pdbx_strand_id
1 'polypeptide(L)' 'GIAPTGKRVEVPLLAVIKFRGSKLYHAHIYWDQASVLVQVGLLDPKLLPVAGIETARKLLDETLPSNTMMPGWKA' A
#
# COMPACT_ATOMS: atom_id res chain seq x y z
N GLY A 1 -15.86 4.77 12.32
CA GLY A 1 -14.96 3.68 11.91
C GLY A 1 -15.57 2.92 10.76
N ILE A 2 -14.80 2.03 10.10
CA ILE A 2 -15.31 1.14 9.05
C ILE A 2 -15.83 -0.16 9.69
N ALA A 3 -17.02 -0.60 9.32
CA ALA A 3 -17.56 -1.88 9.79
C ALA A 3 -16.71 -3.05 9.25
N PRO A 4 -16.55 -4.17 10.00
CA PRO A 4 -15.80 -5.32 9.51
C PRO A 4 -16.35 -5.83 8.18
N THR A 5 -15.50 -5.89 7.16
CA THR A 5 -15.90 -6.35 5.80
C THR A 5 -15.61 -7.84 5.57
N GLY A 6 -14.83 -8.48 6.44
CA GLY A 6 -14.39 -9.88 6.30
C GLY A 6 -13.42 -10.12 5.14
N LYS A 7 -12.99 -9.08 4.42
CA LYS A 7 -12.09 -9.20 3.27
C LYS A 7 -10.63 -9.20 3.71
N ARG A 8 -9.82 -10.06 3.09
CA ARG A 8 -8.37 -10.06 3.26
C ARG A 8 -7.77 -8.80 2.65
N VAL A 9 -6.82 -8.20 3.36
CA VAL A 9 -6.08 -7.01 2.91
C VAL A 9 -4.59 -7.33 2.90
N GLU A 10 -3.91 -6.97 1.82
CA GLU A 10 -2.44 -6.88 1.76
C GLU A 10 -2.08 -5.41 1.50
N VAL A 11 -1.16 -4.86 2.30
CA VAL A 11 -0.72 -3.48 2.14
C VAL A 11 0.78 -3.38 2.45
N PRO A 12 1.61 -2.84 1.54
CA PRO A 12 2.99 -2.55 1.85
C PRO A 12 3.05 -1.37 2.83
N LEU A 13 3.94 -1.45 3.81
CA LEU A 13 4.16 -0.41 4.82
C LEU A 13 5.58 0.11 4.67
N LEU A 14 5.74 1.44 4.71
CA LEU A 14 7.05 2.07 4.86
C LEU A 14 7.11 2.73 6.23
N ALA A 15 8.10 2.33 7.04
CA ALA A 15 8.27 2.85 8.38
C ALA A 15 9.63 3.55 8.50
N VAL A 16 9.60 4.84 8.84
CA VAL A 16 10.77 5.60 9.28
C VAL A 16 10.79 5.60 10.80
N ILE A 17 11.75 4.88 11.39
CA ILE A 17 11.82 4.67 12.84
C ILE A 17 12.95 5.49 13.44
N LYS A 18 12.64 6.28 14.48
CA LYS A 18 13.64 6.94 15.32
C LYS A 18 13.89 6.12 16.58
N PHE A 19 15.15 5.84 16.85
CA PHE A 19 15.61 5.25 18.11
C PHE A 19 16.24 6.31 19.02
N ARG A 20 16.16 6.10 20.34
CA ARG A 20 16.92 6.84 21.37
C ARG A 20 17.51 5.82 22.33
N GLY A 21 18.84 5.64 22.27
CA GLY A 21 19.50 4.52 22.92
C GLY A 21 18.98 3.19 22.37
N SER A 22 18.65 2.25 23.23
CA SER A 22 18.12 0.92 22.87
C SER A 22 16.60 0.86 22.67
N LYS A 23 15.90 2.01 22.65
CA LYS A 23 14.43 2.07 22.57
C LYS A 23 13.95 2.78 21.31
N LEU A 24 12.82 2.32 20.76
CA LEU A 24 12.05 3.05 19.77
C LEU A 24 11.47 4.31 20.43
N TYR A 25 11.66 5.46 19.79
CA TYR A 25 11.19 6.76 20.29
C TYR A 25 9.97 7.26 19.53
N HIS A 26 9.98 7.20 18.19
CA HIS A 26 8.79 7.41 17.37
C HIS A 26 8.92 6.75 16.00
N ALA A 27 7.79 6.61 15.32
CA ALA A 27 7.71 6.07 13.97
C ALA A 27 6.84 6.97 13.09
N HIS A 28 7.26 7.18 11.84
CA HIS A 28 6.38 7.65 10.77
C HIS A 28 6.10 6.45 9.87
N ILE A 29 4.85 6.00 9.85
CA ILE A 29 4.43 4.83 9.08
C ILE A 29 3.51 5.30 7.97
N TYR A 30 3.92 5.07 6.73
CA TYR A 30 3.15 5.32 5.54
C TYR A 30 2.53 4.00 5.02
N TRP A 31 1.29 4.12 4.54
CA TRP A 31 0.59 3.10 3.77
C TRP A 31 -0.41 3.76 2.83
N ASP A 32 -0.73 3.09 1.73
CA ASP A 32 -1.71 3.57 0.77
C ASP A 32 -3.13 3.21 1.22
N GLN A 33 -3.81 4.22 1.78
CA GLN A 33 -5.19 4.08 2.24
C GLN A 33 -6.18 3.84 1.09
N ALA A 34 -5.97 4.41 -0.09
CA ALA A 34 -6.87 4.20 -1.22
C ALA A 34 -6.82 2.73 -1.66
N SER A 35 -5.64 2.13 -1.72
CA SER A 35 -5.48 0.71 -2.02
C SER A 35 -6.16 -0.21 -1.01
N VAL A 36 -6.15 0.14 0.28
CA VAL A 36 -6.90 -0.60 1.31
C VAL A 36 -8.41 -0.45 1.10
N LEU A 37 -8.89 0.76 0.84
CA LEU A 37 -10.33 1.03 0.61
C LEU A 37 -10.87 0.30 -0.63
N VAL A 38 -10.07 0.16 -1.69
CA VAL A 38 -10.40 -0.69 -2.85
C VAL A 38 -10.53 -2.16 -2.43
N GLN A 39 -9.56 -2.69 -1.69
CA GLN A 39 -9.57 -4.10 -1.26
C GLN A 39 -10.77 -4.42 -0.36
N VAL A 40 -11.17 -3.50 0.51
CA VAL A 40 -12.35 -3.68 1.35
C VAL A 40 -13.68 -3.38 0.63
N GLY A 41 -13.62 -2.88 -0.60
CA GLY A 41 -14.79 -2.58 -1.46
C GLY A 41 -15.53 -1.30 -1.10
N LEU A 42 -14.83 -0.33 -0.53
CA LEU A 42 -15.36 1.00 -0.21
C LEU A 42 -14.99 2.06 -1.25
N LEU A 43 -14.07 1.73 -2.16
CA LEU A 43 -13.65 2.60 -3.27
C LEU A 43 -13.63 1.79 -4.57
N ASP A 44 -14.19 2.36 -5.64
CA ASP A 44 -14.18 1.73 -6.96
C ASP A 44 -12.86 2.06 -7.69
N PRO A 45 -12.02 1.06 -8.00
CA PRO A 45 -10.75 1.27 -8.68
C PRO A 45 -10.91 1.80 -10.13
N LYS A 46 -12.11 1.75 -10.72
CA LYS A 46 -12.37 2.30 -12.05
C LYS A 46 -12.47 3.82 -12.07
N LEU A 47 -12.70 4.44 -10.92
CA LEU A 47 -12.96 5.88 -10.81
C LEU A 47 -11.72 6.68 -10.39
N LEU A 48 -10.66 6.02 -9.93
CA LEU A 48 -9.47 6.65 -9.37
C LEU A 48 -8.21 5.87 -9.77
N PRO A 49 -7.06 6.53 -9.96
CA PRO A 49 -5.80 5.86 -10.28
C PRO A 49 -5.22 5.15 -9.05
N VAL A 50 -5.77 3.99 -8.71
CA VAL A 50 -5.41 3.21 -7.51
C VAL A 50 -4.93 1.82 -7.92
N ALA A 51 -3.78 1.40 -7.41
CA ALA A 51 -3.17 0.11 -7.75
C ALA A 51 -3.72 -1.08 -6.93
N GLY A 52 -4.19 -0.86 -5.70
CA GLY A 52 -4.80 -1.90 -4.88
C GLY A 52 -3.78 -2.92 -4.36
N ILE A 53 -4.18 -4.20 -4.35
CA ILE A 53 -3.36 -5.31 -3.83
C ILE A 53 -2.04 -5.50 -4.60
N GLU A 54 -1.98 -5.03 -5.85
CA GLU A 54 -0.78 -5.15 -6.69
C GLU A 54 0.43 -4.41 -6.10
N THR A 55 0.19 -3.37 -5.31
CA THR A 55 1.25 -2.66 -4.56
C THR A 55 1.99 -3.59 -3.59
N ALA A 56 1.28 -4.47 -2.88
CA ALA A 56 1.85 -5.43 -1.94
C ALA A 56 2.61 -6.54 -2.69
N ARG A 57 2.01 -7.06 -3.76
CA ARG A 57 2.61 -8.13 -4.58
C ARG A 57 3.90 -7.67 -5.24
N LYS A 58 3.94 -6.43 -5.74
CA LYS A 58 5.16 -5.87 -6.33
C LYS A 58 6.30 -5.73 -5.32
N LEU A 59 6.01 -5.46 -4.04
CA LEU A 59 7.04 -5.39 -3.01
C LEU A 59 7.70 -6.75 -2.75
N LEU A 60 6.97 -7.85 -2.94
CA LEU A 60 7.47 -9.21 -2.70
C LEU A 60 8.37 -9.72 -3.84
N ASP A 61 8.19 -9.22 -5.06
CA ASP A 61 8.96 -9.63 -6.24
C ASP A 61 9.80 -8.46 -6.79
N GLU A 62 11.08 -8.45 -6.41
CA GLU A 62 12.06 -7.44 -6.84
C GLU A 62 12.40 -7.49 -8.33
N THR A 63 12.08 -8.59 -9.03
CA THR A 63 12.41 -8.78 -10.46
C THR A 63 11.45 -8.05 -11.39
N LEU A 64 10.23 -7.76 -10.92
CA LEU A 64 9.25 -7.00 -11.70
C LEU A 64 9.70 -5.54 -11.88
N PRO A 65 9.46 -4.91 -13.04
CA PRO A 65 9.68 -3.47 -13.21
C PRO A 65 8.72 -2.65 -12.34
N SER A 66 9.20 -1.55 -11.75
CA SER A 66 8.43 -0.74 -10.78
C SER A 66 7.32 0.12 -11.40
N ASN A 67 7.36 0.32 -12.71
CA ASN A 67 6.55 1.25 -13.48
C ASN A 67 5.40 0.59 -14.25
N THR A 68 5.23 -0.73 -14.17
CA THR A 68 4.18 -1.46 -14.89
C THR A 68 2.76 -1.02 -14.51
N MET A 69 2.59 -0.50 -13.29
CA MET A 69 1.31 0.01 -12.79
C MET A 69 1.04 1.47 -13.18
N MET A 70 1.92 2.12 -13.94
CA MET A 70 1.78 3.50 -14.40
C MET A 70 1.34 3.50 -15.88
N PRO A 71 0.04 3.63 -16.21
CA PRO A 71 -0.45 3.42 -17.58
C PRO A 71 0.13 4.38 -18.62
N GLY A 72 0.56 5.56 -18.19
CA GLY A 72 1.20 6.57 -19.04
C GLY A 72 2.71 6.43 -19.19
N TRP A 73 3.34 5.43 -18.55
CA TRP A 73 4.78 5.25 -18.61
C TRP A 73 5.20 4.65 -19.94
N LYS A 74 5.96 5.40 -20.75
CA LYS A 74 6.64 4.88 -21.93
C LYS A 74 8.01 4.34 -21.51
N ALA A 75 8.26 3.07 -21.78
CA ALA A 75 9.56 2.43 -21.56
C ALA A 75 10.63 3.01 -22.49
#